data_AF-A0A950FJ58-F1
#
_entry.id   AF-A0A950FJ58-F1
#
_cell.length_a   1.000
_cell.length_b   1.000
_cell.length_c   1.000
_cell.angle_alpha   90.00
_cell.angle_beta   90.00
_cell.angle_gamma   90.00
#
_symmetry.space_group_name_H-M   'P 1'
#
loop_
_entity.id
_entity.type
_entity.pdbx_description
1 polymer ?
#
loop_
_entity_poly.entity_id
_entity_poly.type
_entity_poly.pdbx_seq_one_letter_code
_entity_poly.pdbx_strand_id
1 'polypeptide(L)'
;AIAIVIIGGLFFVRPANWSPFAPFGWTGMMKGAAVIFFAYIGFDAVSTAAEEVIDPNRDLPIGILASLFVCTVLYILVAAVLTGMVPAHTIDIKAPLASAFVIRGLNFVAWIVSAGAVAGLSSVLLVLLLGQSRIFYAISRDGLLPAAFSRVHPRFHTPYIPTTLTAIAVGMTAGFLPIQEIAELTNIGTLFAFVLVCLGAWILRRVEPDINRPFRTPLVPLVPILGVIFCLYLMASLPAVTWIRFFVWMAAGFVVYFGYGRFHSRIALAGEAALNEIDSVKAVNTGKGHGNGSL
;
A
#
# COMPACT_ATOMS: atom_id res chain seq x y z
N ALA A 1 14.34 19.66 -1.03
CA ALA A 1 13.36 20.21 -0.07
C ALA A 1 13.53 19.65 1.34
N ILE A 2 13.36 18.34 1.57
CA ILE A 2 13.42 17.74 2.92
C ILE A 2 14.76 18.00 3.63
N ALA A 3 15.90 17.84 2.96
CA ALA A 3 17.20 18.15 3.55
C ALA A 3 17.31 19.63 3.98
N ILE A 4 16.72 20.56 3.22
CA ILE A 4 16.67 21.98 3.56
C ILE A 4 15.80 22.21 4.80
N VAL A 5 14.66 21.50 4.91
CA VAL A 5 13.82 21.54 6.11
C VAL A 5 14.61 21.10 7.34
N ILE A 6 15.32 19.96 7.25
CA ILE A 6 16.06 19.41 8.38
C ILE A 6 17.22 20.35 8.75
N ILE A 7 18.12 20.65 7.80
CA ILE A 7 19.31 21.46 8.06
C ILE A 7 18.95 22.89 8.45
N GLY A 8 18.05 23.52 7.69
CA GLY A 8 17.62 24.90 7.94
C GLY A 8 16.77 25.02 9.21
N GLY A 9 15.97 24.02 9.53
CA GLY A 9 15.11 24.02 10.71
C GLY A 9 15.83 23.74 12.03
N LEU A 10 16.93 22.96 12.00
CA LEU A 10 17.73 22.63 13.20
C LEU A 10 18.18 23.88 13.99
N PHE A 11 18.51 24.97 13.30
CA PHE A 11 18.93 26.23 13.92
C PHE A 11 17.81 26.95 14.70
N PHE A 12 16.55 26.60 14.45
CA PHE A 12 15.38 27.24 15.06
C PHE A 12 14.68 26.34 16.09
N VAL A 13 15.22 25.14 16.34
CA VAL A 13 14.67 24.21 17.32
C VAL A 13 14.85 24.77 18.72
N ARG A 14 13.74 24.91 19.45
CA ARG A 14 13.72 25.26 20.86
C ARG A 14 13.22 24.06 21.66
N PRO A 15 14.06 23.39 22.47
CA PRO A 15 13.65 22.21 23.25
C PRO A 15 12.45 22.45 24.19
N ALA A 16 12.22 23.71 24.59
CA ALA A 16 11.04 24.09 25.37
C ALA A 16 9.71 23.75 24.67
N ASN A 17 9.69 23.71 23.34
CA ASN A 17 8.49 23.35 22.56
C ASN A 17 8.11 21.87 22.68
N TRP A 18 9.02 21.01 23.17
CA TRP A 18 8.74 19.61 23.45
C TRP A 18 8.16 19.37 24.83
N SER A 19 7.91 20.42 25.63
CA SER A 19 7.26 20.29 26.93
C SER A 19 5.86 20.93 26.89
N PRO A 20 4.79 20.16 27.18
CA PRO A 20 4.75 18.72 27.45
C PRO A 20 4.90 17.88 26.17
N PHE A 21 5.64 16.77 26.23
CA PHE A 21 5.94 15.92 25.05
C PHE A 21 4.73 15.13 24.56
N ALA A 22 3.94 14.60 25.49
CA ALA A 22 2.75 13.81 25.19
C ALA A 22 1.51 14.40 25.88
N PRO A 23 1.00 15.57 25.44
CA PRO A 23 -0.13 16.24 26.07
C PRO A 23 -1.42 15.40 26.05
N PHE A 24 -1.56 14.52 25.06
CA PHE A 24 -2.70 13.62 24.88
C PHE A 24 -2.42 12.17 25.33
N GLY A 25 -1.29 11.96 26.03
CA GLY A 25 -0.85 10.64 26.49
C GLY A 25 -0.68 9.61 25.37
N TRP A 26 -0.66 8.34 25.77
CA TRP A 26 -0.50 7.21 24.86
C TRP A 26 -1.62 7.14 23.81
N THR A 27 -2.88 7.38 24.21
CA THR A 27 -4.04 7.30 23.32
C THR A 27 -3.95 8.30 22.17
N GLY A 28 -3.51 9.54 22.43
CA GLY A 28 -3.30 10.53 21.37
C GLY A 28 -2.18 10.14 20.42
N MET A 29 -1.08 9.58 20.95
CA MET A 29 0.03 9.09 20.12
C MET A 29 -0.41 7.95 19.19
N MET A 30 -1.26 7.04 19.66
CA MET A 30 -1.77 5.93 18.85
C MET A 30 -2.73 6.39 17.75
N LYS A 31 -3.62 7.35 18.05
CA LYS A 31 -4.46 7.97 17.02
C LYS A 31 -3.61 8.70 15.98
N GLY A 32 -2.58 9.43 16.41
CA GLY A 32 -1.62 10.07 15.52
C GLY A 32 -0.86 9.05 14.66
N ALA A 33 -0.42 7.93 15.24
CA ALA A 33 0.26 6.84 14.53
C ALA A 33 -0.63 6.22 13.45
N ALA A 34 -1.93 6.02 13.75
CA ALA A 34 -2.88 5.49 12.79
C ALA A 34 -3.15 6.46 11.62
N VAL A 35 -3.10 7.78 11.85
CA VAL A 35 -3.22 8.79 10.78
C VAL A 35 -1.94 8.88 9.96
N ILE A 36 -0.78 8.98 10.61
CA ILE A 36 0.52 9.18 9.94
C ILE A 36 0.99 7.94 9.17
N PHE A 37 0.42 6.77 9.45
CA PHE A 37 0.61 5.56 8.64
C PHE A 37 0.41 5.83 7.15
N PHE A 38 -0.48 6.76 6.79
CA PHE A 38 -0.71 7.20 5.41
C PHE A 38 0.60 7.60 4.70
N ALA A 39 1.53 8.25 5.41
CA ALA A 39 2.80 8.69 4.84
C ALA A 39 3.73 7.52 4.46
N TYR A 40 3.53 6.33 5.04
CA TYR A 40 4.35 5.16 4.75
C TYR A 40 3.86 4.35 3.55
N ILE A 41 2.70 4.70 2.98
CA ILE A 41 2.14 3.98 1.84
C ILE A 41 2.95 4.33 0.57
N GLY A 42 3.30 3.30 -0.21
CA GLY A 42 3.98 3.45 -1.51
C GLY A 42 5.25 2.63 -1.68
N PHE A 43 5.80 2.01 -0.61
CA PHE A 43 6.94 1.11 -0.76
C PHE A 43 6.61 -0.14 -1.60
N ASP A 44 5.35 -0.54 -1.59
CA ASP A 44 4.79 -1.64 -2.38
C ASP A 44 4.71 -1.32 -3.87
N ALA A 45 4.71 -0.04 -4.26
CA ALA A 45 4.77 0.37 -5.66
C ALA A 45 6.06 -0.10 -6.35
N VAL A 46 7.16 -0.31 -5.61
CA VAL A 46 8.41 -0.87 -6.15
C VAL A 46 8.18 -2.26 -6.76
N SER A 47 7.27 -3.05 -6.19
CA SER A 47 6.93 -4.39 -6.72
C SER A 47 6.25 -4.33 -8.08
N THR A 48 5.63 -3.20 -8.45
CA THR A 48 4.98 -3.05 -9.76
C THR A 48 5.98 -2.92 -10.91
N ALA A 49 7.24 -2.58 -10.60
CA ALA A 49 8.33 -2.50 -11.56
C ALA A 49 9.15 -3.81 -11.61
N ALA A 50 8.68 -4.90 -10.99
CA ALA A 50 9.40 -6.17 -10.95
C ALA A 50 9.82 -6.70 -12.32
N GLU A 51 9.01 -6.47 -13.36
CA GLU A 51 9.29 -6.89 -14.75
C GLU A 51 10.40 -6.06 -15.42
N GLU A 52 10.72 -4.88 -14.87
CA GLU A 52 11.72 -3.95 -15.41
C GLU A 52 13.06 -4.01 -14.66
N VAL A 53 13.16 -4.85 -13.62
CA VAL A 53 14.34 -5.00 -12.76
C VAL A 53 15.25 -6.11 -13.30
N ILE A 54 16.56 -5.86 -13.35
CA ILE A 54 17.56 -6.81 -13.86
C ILE A 54 17.65 -8.06 -12.97
N ASP A 55 17.77 -7.87 -11.65
CA ASP A 55 17.74 -8.96 -10.66
C ASP A 55 16.60 -8.74 -9.64
N PRO A 56 15.35 -9.13 -9.97
CA PRO A 56 14.19 -8.90 -9.11
C PRO A 56 14.33 -9.57 -7.74
N ASN A 57 15.07 -10.68 -7.68
CA ASN A 57 15.25 -11.49 -6.48
C ASN A 57 16.04 -10.78 -5.39
N ARG A 58 16.99 -9.93 -5.80
CA ARG A 58 17.85 -9.18 -4.89
C ARG A 58 17.45 -7.71 -4.79
N ASP A 59 17.14 -7.09 -5.91
CA ASP A 59 17.00 -5.63 -5.97
C ASP A 59 15.63 -5.16 -5.45
N LEU A 60 14.56 -5.94 -5.63
CA LEU A 60 13.24 -5.60 -5.06
C LEU A 60 13.24 -5.60 -3.53
N PRO A 61 13.72 -6.64 -2.82
CA PRO A 61 13.79 -6.62 -1.36
C PRO A 61 14.63 -5.47 -0.82
N ILE A 62 15.78 -5.19 -1.45
CA ILE A 62 16.66 -4.08 -1.05
C ILE A 62 15.95 -2.74 -1.27
N GLY A 63 15.31 -2.54 -2.43
CA GLY A 63 14.59 -1.31 -2.74
C GLY A 63 13.47 -1.04 -1.75
N ILE A 64 12.67 -2.06 -1.41
CA ILE A 64 11.57 -1.94 -0.45
C ILE A 64 12.09 -1.61 0.95
N LEU A 65 13.07 -2.37 1.47
CA LEU A 65 13.57 -2.18 2.83
C LEU A 65 14.38 -0.88 2.99
N ALA A 66 15.24 -0.56 2.03
CA ALA A 66 16.07 0.65 2.07
C ALA A 66 15.22 1.91 1.96
N SER A 67 14.24 1.94 1.05
CA SER A 67 13.33 3.09 0.92
C SER A 67 12.53 3.30 2.20
N LEU A 68 11.96 2.24 2.78
CA LEU A 68 11.22 2.33 4.04
C LEU A 68 12.10 2.84 5.19
N PHE A 69 13.32 2.34 5.32
CA PHE A 69 14.26 2.77 6.36
C PHE A 69 14.64 4.24 6.21
N VAL A 70 15.03 4.66 5.00
CA VAL A 70 15.40 6.06 4.71
C VAL A 70 14.22 7.00 4.98
N CYS A 71 13.02 6.66 4.51
CA CYS A 71 11.82 7.46 4.76
C CYS A 71 11.50 7.56 6.26
N THR A 72 11.64 6.45 7.01
CA THR A 72 11.43 6.43 8.47
C THR A 72 12.33 7.43 9.18
N VAL A 73 13.64 7.40 8.88
CA VAL A 73 14.61 8.32 9.48
C VAL A 73 14.27 9.76 9.14
N LEU A 74 13.97 10.05 7.87
CA LEU A 74 13.60 11.38 7.43
C LEU A 74 12.31 11.89 8.10
N TYR A 75 11.29 11.05 8.26
CA TYR A 75 10.04 11.42 8.92
C TYR A 75 10.24 11.74 10.40
N ILE A 76 11.03 10.94 11.11
CA ILE A 76 11.38 11.21 12.52
C ILE A 76 12.12 12.55 12.63
N LEU A 77 13.11 12.80 11.77
CA LEU A 77 13.88 14.05 11.77
C LEU A 77 12.99 15.26 11.46
N VAL A 78 12.12 15.16 10.44
CA VAL A 78 11.20 16.23 10.08
C VAL A 78 10.21 16.52 11.21
N ALA A 79 9.64 15.49 11.85
CA ALA A 79 8.72 15.66 12.96
C ALA A 79 9.41 16.32 14.18
N ALA A 80 10.62 15.89 14.51
CA ALA A 80 11.42 16.47 15.60
C ALA A 80 11.76 17.95 15.33
N VAL A 81 12.20 18.27 14.11
CA VAL A 81 12.53 19.64 13.70
C VAL A 81 11.27 20.52 13.68
N LEU A 82 10.18 20.06 13.07
CA LEU A 82 8.94 20.84 12.96
C LEU A 82 8.34 21.19 14.33
N THR A 83 8.18 20.19 15.20
CA THR A 83 7.66 20.40 16.56
C THR A 83 8.63 21.18 17.45
N GLY A 84 9.93 21.09 17.17
CA GLY A 84 10.95 21.90 17.83
C GLY A 84 10.93 23.36 17.37
N MET A 85 10.61 23.62 16.10
CA MET A 85 10.57 24.97 15.52
C MET A 85 9.33 25.75 15.93
N VAL A 86 8.17 25.10 16.08
CA VAL A 86 6.88 25.78 16.29
C VAL A 86 6.05 25.00 17.31
N PRO A 87 5.40 25.67 18.28
CA PRO A 87 4.50 25.00 19.23
C PRO A 87 3.39 24.21 18.51
N ALA A 88 3.10 23.00 19.00
CA ALA A 88 2.21 22.05 18.32
C ALA A 88 0.81 22.62 17.97
N HIS A 89 0.28 23.51 18.80
CA HIS A 89 -1.05 24.12 18.60
C HIS A 89 -1.09 25.19 17.49
N THR A 90 0.07 25.67 17.03
CA THR A 90 0.17 26.67 15.96
C THR A 90 0.57 26.08 14.61
N ILE A 91 0.75 24.76 14.52
CA ILE A 91 1.12 24.09 13.28
C ILE A 91 -0.08 24.11 12.33
N ASP A 92 0.13 24.68 11.14
CA ASP A 92 -0.87 24.70 10.07
C ASP A 92 -1.09 23.27 9.52
N ILE A 93 -2.34 22.85 9.40
CA ILE A 93 -2.71 21.49 8.96
C ILE A 93 -2.57 21.34 7.43
N LYS A 94 -2.71 22.42 6.66
CA LYS A 94 -2.64 22.42 5.19
C LYS A 94 -1.21 22.53 4.67
N ALA A 95 -0.38 23.33 5.33
CA ALA A 95 1.00 23.60 4.89
C ALA A 95 2.01 23.65 6.05
N PRO A 96 2.13 22.57 6.87
CA PRO A 96 2.86 22.58 8.13
C PRO A 96 4.33 22.97 8.00
N LEU A 97 5.02 22.44 6.97
CA LEU A 97 6.45 22.69 6.79
C LEU A 97 6.72 24.11 6.29
N ALA A 98 5.94 24.58 5.32
CA ALA A 98 6.12 25.92 4.76
C ALA A 98 5.77 27.01 5.79
N SER A 99 4.65 26.85 6.50
CA SER A 99 4.21 27.82 7.51
C SER A 99 5.21 27.95 8.65
N ALA A 100 5.86 26.86 9.06
CA ALA A 100 6.90 26.89 10.09
C ALA A 100 8.08 27.80 9.73
N PHE A 101 8.51 27.82 8.46
CA PHE A 101 9.56 28.73 8.00
C PHE A 101 9.06 30.17 7.85
N VAL A 102 7.82 30.38 7.42
CA VAL A 102 7.21 31.72 7.33
C VAL A 102 7.12 32.38 8.72
N ILE A 103 6.67 31.64 9.74
CA ILE A 103 6.60 32.13 11.14
C ILE A 103 7.97 32.56 11.66
N ARG A 104 9.05 31.93 11.17
CA ARG A 104 10.44 32.27 11.51
C ARG A 104 11.07 33.32 10.59
N GLY A 105 10.30 33.91 9.67
CA GLY A 105 10.77 34.96 8.75
C GLY A 105 11.54 34.47 7.52
N LEU A 106 11.61 33.15 7.31
CA LEU A 106 12.36 32.52 6.22
C LEU A 106 11.47 32.24 4.99
N ASN A 107 10.89 33.30 4.42
CA ASN A 107 9.97 33.19 3.28
C ASN A 107 10.58 32.53 2.04
N PHE A 108 11.86 32.77 1.76
CA PHE A 108 12.56 32.15 0.64
C PHE A 108 12.67 30.62 0.81
N VAL A 109 12.98 30.16 2.03
CA VAL A 109 13.04 28.72 2.35
C VAL A 109 11.65 28.09 2.23
N ALA A 110 10.62 28.77 2.75
CA ALA A 110 9.23 28.30 2.64
C ALA A 110 8.80 28.12 1.18
N TRP A 111 9.20 29.03 0.28
CA TRP A 111 8.92 28.92 -1.15
C TRP A 111 9.60 27.69 -1.77
N ILE A 112 10.89 27.45 -1.51
CA ILE A 112 11.61 26.27 -2.01
C ILE A 112 10.97 24.97 -1.50
N VAL A 113 10.61 24.93 -0.21
CA VAL A 113 9.96 23.76 0.41
C VAL A 113 8.61 23.50 -0.24
N SER A 114 7.82 24.55 -0.47
CA SER A 114 6.51 24.45 -1.13
C SER A 114 6.62 23.96 -2.58
N ALA A 115 7.54 24.53 -3.36
CA ALA A 115 7.79 24.10 -4.73
C ALA A 115 8.23 22.63 -4.80
N GLY A 116 9.13 22.21 -3.90
CA GLY A 116 9.53 20.82 -3.79
C GLY A 116 8.42 19.88 -3.35
N ALA A 117 7.52 20.33 -2.46
CA ALA A 117 6.35 19.55 -2.06
C ALA A 117 5.39 19.34 -3.22
N VAL A 118 5.10 20.37 -4.03
CA VAL A 118 4.24 20.24 -5.22
C VAL A 118 4.85 19.26 -6.23
N ALA A 119 6.14 19.39 -6.54
CA ALA A 119 6.82 18.46 -7.44
C ALA A 119 6.81 17.01 -6.91
N GLY A 120 7.08 16.83 -5.62
CA GLY A 120 7.09 15.50 -4.98
C GLY A 120 5.70 14.86 -4.94
N LEU A 121 4.67 15.59 -4.51
CA LEU A 121 3.29 15.10 -4.45
C LEU A 121 2.74 14.76 -5.84
N SER A 122 3.11 15.53 -6.86
CA SER A 122 2.73 15.24 -8.25
C SER A 122 3.32 13.91 -8.72
N SER A 123 4.57 13.62 -8.36
CA SER A 123 5.21 12.33 -8.67
C SER A 123 4.49 11.16 -7.99
N VAL A 124 4.16 11.31 -6.70
CA VAL A 124 3.41 10.27 -5.94
C VAL A 124 2.04 10.02 -6.57
N LEU A 125 1.31 11.07 -6.96
CA LEU A 125 0.02 10.95 -7.62
C LEU A 125 0.12 10.10 -8.90
N LEU A 126 1.12 10.35 -9.73
CA LEU A 126 1.33 9.60 -10.98
C LEU A 126 1.62 8.12 -10.70
N VAL A 127 2.48 7.82 -9.73
CA VAL A 127 2.82 6.44 -9.36
C VAL A 127 1.57 5.68 -8.88
N LEU A 128 0.74 6.30 -8.05
CA LEU A 128 -0.49 5.68 -7.54
C LEU A 128 -1.54 5.45 -8.63
N LEU A 129 -1.73 6.41 -9.54
CA LEU A 129 -2.64 6.27 -10.67
C LEU A 129 -2.18 5.16 -11.65
N LEU A 130 -0.88 5.07 -11.91
CA LEU A 130 -0.29 3.99 -12.70
C LEU A 130 -0.48 2.63 -12.02
N GLY A 131 -0.20 2.53 -10.71
CA GLY A 131 -0.43 1.29 -9.94
C GLY A 131 -1.88 0.82 -9.99
N GLN A 132 -2.83 1.74 -9.78
CA GLN A 132 -4.26 1.42 -9.79
C GLN A 132 -4.74 0.88 -11.14
N SER A 133 -4.31 1.50 -12.25
CA SER A 133 -4.69 1.03 -13.60
C SER A 133 -4.15 -0.37 -13.91
N ARG A 134 -2.92 -0.69 -13.47
CA ARG A 134 -2.32 -2.03 -13.62
C ARG A 134 -3.06 -3.09 -12.79
N ILE A 135 -3.47 -2.76 -11.57
CA ILE A 135 -4.25 -3.67 -10.71
C ILE A 135 -5.59 -4.00 -11.38
N PHE A 136 -6.33 -3.01 -11.89
CA PHE A 136 -7.59 -3.28 -12.60
C PHE A 136 -7.40 -4.13 -13.85
N TYR A 137 -6.33 -3.88 -14.60
CA TYR A 137 -5.97 -4.68 -15.76
C TYR A 137 -5.72 -6.15 -15.37
N ALA A 138 -4.96 -6.41 -14.30
CA ALA A 138 -4.68 -7.77 -13.81
C ALA A 138 -5.95 -8.48 -13.32
N ILE A 139 -6.77 -7.83 -12.49
CA ILE A 139 -8.03 -8.40 -11.98
C ILE A 139 -9.00 -8.74 -13.13
N SER A 140 -9.06 -7.87 -14.15
CA SER A 140 -9.89 -8.09 -15.35
C SER A 140 -9.34 -9.23 -16.23
N ARG A 141 -8.02 -9.32 -16.40
CA ARG A 141 -7.34 -10.43 -17.11
C ARG A 141 -7.66 -11.79 -16.46
N ASP A 142 -7.73 -11.81 -15.13
CA ASP A 142 -8.03 -13.01 -14.35
C ASP A 142 -9.54 -13.35 -14.34
N GLY A 143 -10.37 -12.51 -14.96
CA GLY A 143 -11.82 -12.73 -15.16
C GLY A 143 -12.71 -12.26 -14.01
N LEU A 144 -12.14 -11.60 -12.98
CA LEU A 144 -12.87 -11.13 -11.81
C LEU A 144 -13.61 -9.79 -12.03
N LEU A 145 -13.23 -9.05 -13.09
CA LEU A 145 -13.89 -7.83 -13.55
C LEU A 145 -14.24 -7.93 -15.05
N PRO A 146 -15.17 -7.11 -15.57
CA PRO A 146 -15.53 -7.11 -16.99
C PRO A 146 -14.31 -6.94 -17.90
N ALA A 147 -14.28 -7.65 -19.03
CA ALA A 147 -13.16 -7.63 -19.98
C ALA A 147 -12.91 -6.25 -20.64
N ALA A 148 -13.82 -5.29 -20.48
CA ALA A 148 -13.60 -3.92 -20.90
C ALA A 148 -12.41 -3.27 -20.16
N PHE A 149 -12.15 -3.66 -18.91
CA PHE A 149 -11.07 -3.11 -18.09
C PHE A 149 -9.67 -3.58 -18.52
N SER A 150 -9.56 -4.65 -19.31
CA SER A 150 -8.31 -5.13 -19.90
C SER A 150 -8.08 -4.62 -21.34
N ARG A 151 -8.96 -3.77 -21.89
CA ARG A 151 -8.74 -3.19 -23.22
C ARG A 151 -7.64 -2.11 -23.19
N VAL A 152 -6.62 -2.32 -24.01
CA VAL A 152 -5.51 -1.39 -24.22
C VAL A 152 -5.77 -0.49 -25.44
N HIS A 153 -5.30 0.76 -25.37
CA HIS A 153 -5.46 1.74 -26.45
C HIS A 153 -4.61 1.35 -27.67
N PRO A 154 -5.14 1.36 -28.91
CA PRO A 154 -4.41 0.87 -30.10
C PRO A 154 -3.10 1.61 -30.40
N ARG A 155 -3.02 2.91 -30.08
CA ARG A 155 -1.83 3.74 -30.33
C ARG A 155 -0.84 3.79 -29.17
N PHE A 156 -1.34 3.74 -27.93
CA PHE A 156 -0.55 4.02 -26.73
C PHE A 156 -0.28 2.77 -25.89
N HIS A 157 -0.96 1.65 -26.20
CA HIS A 157 -0.85 0.38 -25.50
C HIS A 157 -1.10 0.48 -23.98
N THR A 158 -1.89 1.47 -23.55
CA THR A 158 -2.25 1.70 -22.15
C THR A 158 -3.72 1.39 -21.88
N PRO A 159 -4.08 0.94 -20.66
CA PRO A 159 -5.46 0.60 -20.32
C PRO A 159 -6.27 1.89 -20.05
N TYR A 160 -6.86 2.45 -21.10
CA TYR A 160 -7.46 3.79 -21.07
C TYR A 160 -8.80 3.86 -20.31
N ILE A 161 -9.59 2.78 -20.32
CA ILE A 161 -10.88 2.71 -19.62
C ILE A 161 -10.69 2.79 -18.09
N PRO A 162 -9.92 1.89 -17.45
CA PRO A 162 -9.68 1.99 -16.01
C PRO A 162 -9.05 3.35 -15.67
N THR A 163 -8.07 3.82 -16.46
CA THR A 163 -7.39 5.10 -16.19
C THR A 163 -8.35 6.30 -16.20
N THR A 164 -9.29 6.35 -17.16
CA THR A 164 -10.25 7.45 -17.23
C THR A 164 -11.27 7.37 -16.10
N LEU A 165 -11.78 6.17 -15.81
CA LEU A 165 -12.74 5.96 -14.72
C LEU A 165 -12.12 6.32 -13.37
N THR A 166 -10.88 5.90 -13.11
CA THR A 166 -10.18 6.21 -11.87
C THR A 166 -9.85 7.69 -11.76
N ALA A 167 -9.41 8.33 -12.84
CA ALA A 167 -9.15 9.77 -12.83
C ALA A 167 -10.41 10.58 -12.48
N ILE A 168 -11.57 10.21 -13.04
CA ILE A 168 -12.85 10.86 -12.72
C ILE A 168 -13.22 10.59 -11.25
N ALA A 169 -13.14 9.35 -10.79
CA ALA A 169 -13.47 8.98 -9.41
C ALA A 169 -12.56 9.70 -8.40
N VAL A 170 -11.25 9.72 -8.63
CA VAL A 170 -10.26 10.42 -7.79
C VAL A 170 -10.46 11.93 -7.83
N GLY A 171 -10.77 12.50 -9.00
CA GLY A 171 -11.06 13.93 -9.13
C GLY A 171 -12.31 14.33 -8.33
N MET A 172 -13.37 13.51 -8.37
CA MET A 172 -14.57 13.73 -7.55
C MET A 172 -14.26 13.60 -6.07
N THR A 173 -13.59 12.52 -5.64
CA THR A 173 -13.31 12.33 -4.21
C THR A 173 -12.37 13.41 -3.66
N ALA A 174 -11.36 13.83 -4.42
CA ALA A 174 -10.44 14.91 -4.04
C ALA A 174 -11.14 16.29 -3.95
N GLY A 175 -12.19 16.53 -4.75
CA GLY A 175 -12.94 17.78 -4.74
C GLY A 175 -13.99 17.88 -3.64
N PHE A 176 -14.61 16.74 -3.25
CA PHE A 176 -15.77 16.74 -2.35
C PHE A 176 -15.49 16.17 -0.95
N LEU A 177 -14.42 15.41 -0.75
CA LEU A 177 -14.14 14.75 0.53
C LEU A 177 -12.93 15.40 1.24
N PRO A 178 -13.01 15.61 2.56
CA PRO A 178 -11.88 16.14 3.32
C PRO A 178 -10.75 15.12 3.38
N ILE A 179 -9.50 15.62 3.31
CA ILE A 179 -8.29 14.79 3.26
C ILE A 179 -8.18 13.80 4.43
N GLN A 180 -8.65 14.20 5.62
CA GLN A 180 -8.63 13.37 6.82
C GLN A 180 -9.43 12.07 6.64
N GLU A 181 -10.64 12.18 6.09
CA GLU A 181 -11.52 11.04 5.86
C GLU A 181 -10.95 10.11 4.78
N ILE A 182 -10.33 10.68 3.74
CA ILE A 182 -9.66 9.91 2.68
C ILE A 182 -8.44 9.17 3.24
N ALA A 183 -7.63 9.83 4.09
CA ALA A 183 -6.46 9.23 4.70
C ALA A 183 -6.86 8.07 5.63
N GLU A 184 -7.88 8.25 6.46
CA GLU A 184 -8.38 7.19 7.35
C GLU A 184 -8.95 5.99 6.57
N LEU A 185 -9.68 6.24 5.49
CA LEU A 185 -10.20 5.17 4.60
C LEU A 185 -9.08 4.42 3.87
N THR A 186 -8.05 5.15 3.42
CA THR A 186 -6.88 4.54 2.81
C THR A 186 -6.15 3.67 3.83
N ASN A 187 -5.94 4.19 5.04
CA ASN A 187 -5.19 3.51 6.08
C ASN A 187 -5.87 2.20 6.51
N ILE A 188 -7.19 2.17 6.74
CA ILE A 188 -7.87 0.92 7.12
C ILE A 188 -7.74 -0.15 6.03
N GLY A 189 -7.85 0.24 4.76
CA GLY A 189 -7.74 -0.68 3.62
C GLY A 189 -6.32 -1.24 3.48
N THR A 190 -5.31 -0.37 3.53
CA THR A 190 -3.90 -0.79 3.40
C THR A 190 -3.43 -1.60 4.61
N LEU A 191 -3.82 -1.23 5.83
CA LEU A 191 -3.52 -2.02 7.03
C LEU A 191 -4.13 -3.41 6.95
N PHE A 192 -5.38 -3.52 6.46
CA PHE A 192 -6.02 -4.83 6.24
C PHE A 192 -5.27 -5.64 5.17
N ALA A 193 -4.86 -5.02 4.07
CA ALA A 193 -4.04 -5.69 3.06
C ALA A 193 -2.71 -6.20 3.64
N PHE A 194 -2.05 -5.43 4.51
CA PHE A 194 -0.83 -5.85 5.18
C PHE A 194 -1.05 -7.00 6.16
N VAL A 195 -2.19 -7.03 6.87
CA VAL A 195 -2.59 -8.21 7.67
C VAL A 195 -2.66 -9.45 6.79
N LEU A 196 -3.33 -9.36 5.64
CA LEU A 196 -3.43 -10.47 4.69
C LEU A 196 -2.06 -10.90 4.13
N VAL A 197 -1.17 -9.95 3.82
CA VAL A 197 0.19 -10.26 3.36
C VAL A 197 1.01 -10.95 4.45
N CYS A 198 0.96 -10.47 5.70
CA CYS A 198 1.65 -11.12 6.82
C CYS A 198 1.12 -12.54 7.07
N LEU A 199 -0.20 -12.73 7.07
CA LEU A 199 -0.81 -14.05 7.20
C LEU A 199 -0.44 -14.95 6.01
N GLY A 200 -0.49 -14.44 4.79
CA GLY A 200 -0.11 -15.16 3.57
C GLY A 200 1.35 -15.60 3.60
N ALA A 201 2.27 -14.72 4.00
CA ALA A 201 3.67 -15.05 4.15
C ALA A 201 3.91 -16.13 5.21
N TRP A 202 3.11 -16.16 6.28
CA TRP A 202 3.18 -17.21 7.30
C TRP A 202 2.60 -18.54 6.79
N ILE A 203 1.43 -18.51 6.15
CA ILE A 203 0.75 -19.69 5.59
C ILE A 203 1.60 -20.34 4.50
N LEU A 204 2.18 -19.55 3.59
CA LEU A 204 3.01 -20.03 2.50
C LEU A 204 4.26 -20.79 2.99
N ARG A 205 4.74 -20.50 4.22
CA ARG A 205 5.82 -21.30 4.83
C ARG A 205 5.39 -22.71 5.24
N ARG A 206 4.10 -22.93 5.47
CA ARG A 206 3.56 -24.24 5.86
C ARG A 206 3.02 -25.03 4.68
N VAL A 207 2.36 -24.36 3.74
CA VAL A 207 1.71 -25.03 2.59
C VAL A 207 2.74 -25.43 1.54
N GLU A 208 3.69 -24.55 1.22
CA GLU A 208 4.70 -24.80 0.18
C GLU A 208 6.12 -24.54 0.72
N PRO A 209 6.64 -25.42 1.60
CA PRO A 209 7.92 -25.21 2.26
C PRO A 209 9.10 -25.16 1.28
N ASP A 210 9.03 -25.90 0.17
CA ASP A 210 10.15 -26.15 -0.75
C ASP A 210 10.31 -25.10 -1.86
N ILE A 211 9.45 -24.07 -1.92
CA ILE A 211 9.62 -22.98 -2.90
C ILE A 211 10.96 -22.29 -2.68
N ASN A 212 11.69 -22.05 -3.77
CA ASN A 212 12.86 -21.19 -3.75
C ASN A 212 12.46 -19.76 -3.38
N ARG A 213 12.93 -19.29 -2.22
CA ARG A 213 12.65 -17.95 -1.69
C ARG A 213 13.94 -17.13 -1.72
N PRO A 214 14.12 -16.24 -2.72
CA PRO A 214 15.35 -15.45 -2.84
C PRO A 214 15.55 -14.51 -1.65
N PHE A 215 14.46 -13.97 -1.12
CA PHE A 215 14.44 -13.27 0.17
C PHE A 215 13.60 -14.04 1.18
N ARG A 216 14.12 -14.20 2.40
CA ARG A 216 13.42 -14.82 3.52
C ARG A 216 13.28 -13.82 4.65
N THR A 217 12.04 -13.57 5.06
CA THR A 217 11.76 -12.76 6.25
C THR A 217 12.45 -13.38 7.48
N PRO A 218 13.18 -12.60 8.29
CA PRO A 218 13.80 -13.12 9.50
C PRO A 218 12.73 -13.55 10.52
N LEU A 219 13.08 -14.48 11.41
CA LEU A 219 12.29 -14.83 12.60
C LEU A 219 10.80 -15.13 12.32
N VAL A 220 10.47 -15.98 11.36
CA VAL A 220 9.08 -16.46 11.20
C VAL A 220 8.84 -17.62 12.15
N PRO A 221 7.72 -17.64 12.90
CA PRO A 221 6.50 -16.85 12.70
C PRO A 221 6.43 -15.50 13.44
N LEU A 222 7.42 -15.14 14.24
CA LEU A 222 7.39 -13.94 15.08
C LEU A 222 7.16 -12.65 14.28
N VAL A 223 7.93 -12.39 13.22
CA VAL A 223 7.82 -11.14 12.44
C VAL A 223 6.45 -10.98 11.78
N PRO A 224 5.89 -11.98 11.06
CA PRO A 224 4.53 -11.89 10.54
C PRO A 224 3.47 -11.71 11.63
N ILE A 225 3.59 -12.40 12.77
CA ILE A 225 2.64 -12.26 13.89
C ILE A 225 2.68 -10.84 14.46
N LEU A 226 3.88 -10.29 14.69
CA LEU A 226 4.02 -8.90 15.14
C LEU A 226 3.43 -7.93 14.11
N GLY A 227 3.67 -8.15 12.82
CA GLY A 227 3.07 -7.35 11.75
C GLY A 227 1.54 -7.33 11.82
N VAL A 228 0.91 -8.49 11.99
CA VAL A 228 -0.54 -8.60 12.18
C VAL A 228 -0.99 -7.84 13.42
N ILE A 229 -0.32 -8.04 14.57
CA ILE A 229 -0.68 -7.38 15.83
C ILE A 229 -0.60 -5.85 15.69
N PHE A 230 0.50 -5.31 15.17
CA PHE A 230 0.67 -3.86 14.99
C PHE A 230 -0.35 -3.29 14.00
N CYS A 231 -0.62 -3.98 12.88
CA CYS A 231 -1.61 -3.51 11.92
C CYS A 231 -3.01 -3.48 12.52
N LEU A 232 -3.44 -4.56 13.19
CA LEU A 232 -4.74 -4.63 13.85
C LEU A 232 -4.88 -3.59 14.96
N TYR A 233 -3.79 -3.34 15.70
CA TYR A 233 -3.77 -2.34 16.75
C TYR A 233 -3.91 -0.90 16.21
N LEU A 234 -3.26 -0.58 15.08
CA LEU A 234 -3.46 0.69 14.39
C LEU A 234 -4.88 0.80 13.81
N MET A 235 -5.42 -0.28 13.23
CA MET A 235 -6.80 -0.31 12.74
C MET A 235 -7.81 -0.06 13.88
N ALA A 236 -7.60 -0.64 15.06
CA ALA A 236 -8.44 -0.43 16.23
C ALA A 236 -8.38 1.03 16.75
N SER A 237 -7.34 1.77 16.40
CA SER A 237 -7.17 3.19 16.77
C SER A 237 -7.88 4.15 15.81
N LEU A 238 -8.44 3.66 14.69
CA LEU A 238 -9.21 4.47 13.74
C LEU A 238 -10.66 4.70 14.19
N PRO A 239 -11.33 5.76 13.72
CA PRO A 239 -12.73 6.04 14.07
C PRO A 239 -13.70 4.92 13.66
N ALA A 240 -14.77 4.73 14.44
CA ALA A 240 -15.79 3.72 14.16
C ALA A 240 -16.50 3.92 12.80
N VAL A 241 -16.62 5.18 12.36
CA VAL A 241 -17.18 5.51 11.03
C VAL A 241 -16.34 4.89 9.91
N THR A 242 -15.02 4.84 10.06
CA THR A 242 -14.08 4.25 9.10
C THR A 242 -14.29 2.74 8.97
N TRP A 243 -14.57 2.05 10.09
CA TRP A 243 -14.94 0.62 10.09
C TRP A 243 -16.25 0.35 9.35
N ILE A 244 -17.27 1.18 9.57
CA ILE A 244 -18.55 1.03 8.87
C ILE A 244 -18.33 1.16 7.36
N ARG A 245 -17.62 2.19 6.91
CA ARG A 245 -17.32 2.40 5.49
C ARG A 245 -16.50 1.25 4.90
N PHE A 246 -15.52 0.73 5.64
CA PHE A 246 -14.73 -0.43 5.25
C PHE A 246 -15.60 -1.67 5.04
N PHE A 247 -16.49 -2.00 5.99
CA PHE A 247 -17.37 -3.17 5.85
C PHE A 247 -18.41 -3.00 4.73
N VAL A 248 -18.94 -1.79 4.53
CA VAL A 248 -19.83 -1.49 3.40
C VAL A 248 -19.10 -1.72 2.07
N TRP A 249 -17.87 -1.24 1.94
CA TRP A 249 -17.06 -1.47 0.74
C TRP A 249 -16.74 -2.95 0.52
N MET A 250 -16.42 -3.67 1.59
CA MET A 250 -16.19 -5.11 1.51
C MET A 250 -17.45 -5.88 1.08
N ALA A 251 -18.62 -5.51 1.62
CA ALA A 251 -19.89 -6.09 1.21
C ALA A 251 -20.17 -5.84 -0.28
N ALA A 252 -19.92 -4.63 -0.78
CA ALA A 252 -20.02 -4.33 -2.21
C ALA A 252 -19.06 -5.20 -3.05
N GLY A 253 -17.82 -5.40 -2.60
CA GLY A 253 -16.86 -6.30 -3.23
C GLY A 253 -17.36 -7.75 -3.28
N PHE A 254 -17.97 -8.25 -2.20
CA PHE A 254 -18.59 -9.57 -2.18
C PHE A 254 -19.77 -9.69 -3.15
N VAL A 255 -20.62 -8.67 -3.24
CA VAL A 255 -21.72 -8.65 -4.21
C VAL A 255 -21.19 -8.75 -5.64
N VAL A 256 -20.14 -8.00 -5.99
CA VAL A 256 -19.50 -8.10 -7.31
C VAL A 256 -18.87 -9.48 -7.53
N TYR A 257 -18.20 -10.02 -6.51
CA TYR A 257 -17.59 -11.35 -6.60
C TYR A 257 -18.62 -12.46 -6.80
N PHE A 258 -19.67 -12.52 -5.99
CA PHE A 258 -20.69 -13.56 -6.10
C PHE A 258 -21.62 -13.34 -7.30
N GLY A 259 -21.85 -12.10 -7.73
CA GLY A 259 -22.69 -11.78 -8.88
C GLY A 259 -22.00 -11.98 -10.23
N TYR A 260 -20.70 -11.65 -10.33
CA TYR A 260 -19.97 -11.70 -11.60
C TYR A 260 -18.70 -12.57 -11.51
N GLY A 261 -17.83 -12.29 -10.53
CA GLY A 261 -16.49 -12.86 -10.46
C GLY A 261 -16.47 -14.40 -10.36
N ARG A 262 -17.38 -15.01 -9.59
CA ARG A 262 -17.48 -16.46 -9.43
C ARG A 262 -17.75 -17.19 -10.75
N PHE A 263 -18.52 -16.59 -11.65
CA PHE A 263 -18.94 -17.21 -12.90
C PHE A 263 -17.96 -16.97 -14.06
N HIS A 264 -17.03 -16.02 -13.92
CA HIS A 264 -16.10 -15.60 -14.98
C HIS A 264 -14.62 -15.76 -14.60
N SER A 265 -14.31 -16.18 -13.37
CA SER A 265 -12.93 -16.40 -12.93
C SER A 265 -12.26 -17.51 -13.71
N ARG A 266 -11.22 -17.15 -14.47
CA ARG A 266 -10.45 -18.11 -15.28
C ARG A 266 -9.48 -18.93 -14.42
N ILE A 267 -9.15 -18.47 -13.22
CA ILE A 267 -8.30 -19.18 -12.26
C ILE A 267 -9.01 -20.42 -11.69
N ALA A 268 -10.33 -20.33 -11.43
CA ALA A 268 -11.14 -21.48 -11.04
C ALA A 268 -11.20 -22.53 -12.18
N LEU A 269 -11.43 -22.07 -13.42
CA LEU A 269 -11.45 -22.92 -14.60
C LEU A 269 -10.09 -23.56 -14.92
N ALA A 270 -8.98 -22.85 -14.70
CA ALA A 270 -7.63 -23.37 -14.90
C ALA A 270 -7.24 -24.41 -13.84
N GLY A 271 -7.63 -24.21 -12.57
CA GLY A 271 -7.44 -25.20 -11.52
C GLY A 271 -8.24 -26.47 -11.76
N GLU A 272 -9.48 -26.34 -12.23
CA GLU A 272 -10.35 -27.46 -12.59
C GLU A 272 -9.83 -28.22 -13.82
N ALA A 273 -9.30 -27.51 -14.83
CA ALA A 273 -8.64 -28.12 -15.99
C ALA A 273 -7.35 -28.88 -15.61
N ALA A 274 -6.52 -28.32 -14.74
CA ALA A 274 -5.30 -28.97 -14.27
C ALA A 274 -5.60 -30.24 -13.43
N LEU A 275 -6.65 -30.21 -12.60
CA LEU A 275 -7.11 -31.38 -11.86
C LEU A 275 -7.62 -32.48 -12.82
N ASN A 276 -8.41 -32.10 -13.83
CA ASN A 276 -8.90 -33.02 -14.85
C ASN A 276 -7.75 -33.64 -15.67
N GLU A 277 -6.70 -32.87 -15.97
CA GLU A 277 -5.51 -33.38 -16.66
C GLU A 277 -4.73 -34.37 -15.79
N ILE A 278 -4.52 -34.08 -14.50
CA ILE A 278 -3.90 -35.00 -13.54
C ILE A 278 -4.70 -36.30 -13.40
N ASP A 279 -6.03 -36.21 -13.32
CA ASP A 279 -6.90 -37.38 -13.20
C ASP A 279 -6.92 -38.21 -14.50
N SER A 280 -6.84 -37.57 -15.67
CA SER A 280 -6.69 -38.26 -16.94
C SER A 280 -5.38 -39.03 -17.05
N VAL A 281 -4.26 -38.47 -16.58
CA VAL A 281 -2.95 -39.12 -16.57
C VAL A 281 -2.94 -40.31 -15.60
N LYS A 282 -3.59 -40.18 -14.43
CA LYS A 282 -3.76 -41.30 -13.48
C LYS A 282 -4.65 -42.41 -14.04
N ALA A 283 -5.72 -42.07 -14.76
CA ALA A 283 -6.61 -43.04 -15.42
C ALA A 283 -5.88 -43.83 -16.53
N VAL A 284 -5.03 -43.17 -17.32
CA VAL A 284 -4.21 -43.82 -18.35
C VAL A 284 -3.16 -44.75 -17.74
N ASN A 285 -2.55 -44.38 -16.62
CA ASN A 285 -1.56 -45.22 -15.93
C ASN A 285 -2.19 -46.41 -15.19
N THR A 286 -3.44 -46.30 -14.71
CA THR A 286 -4.16 -47.42 -14.08
C THR A 286 -4.76 -48.39 -15.11
N GLY A 287 -5.10 -47.92 -16.32
CA GLY A 287 -5.59 -48.76 -17.42
C GLY A 287 -4.53 -49.63 -18.11
N LYS A 288 -3.24 -49.29 -18.01
CA LYS A 288 -2.14 -50.10 -18.60
C LYS A 288 -1.64 -51.25 -17.72
N GLY A 289 -2.18 -51.42 -16.50
CA GLY A 289 -1.71 -52.41 -15.53
C GLY A 289 -2.40 -53.78 -15.53
N HIS A 290 -3.46 -54.00 -16.32
CA HIS A 290 -4.29 -55.22 -16.23
C HIS A 290 -4.49 -55.97 -17.57
N GLY A 291 -3.64 -55.73 -18.57
CA GLY A 291 -3.76 -56.35 -19.89
C GLY A 291 -2.51 -57.12 -20.32
N ASN A 292 -2.12 -58.15 -19.58
CA ASN A 292 -1.35 -59.32 -20.04
C ASN A 292 -1.39 -60.32 -18.87
N GLY A 293 -2.26 -61.33 -18.85
CA GLY A 293 -2.54 -62.23 -19.96
C GLY A 293 -1.69 -63.47 -19.73
N SER A 294 -2.22 -64.37 -18.91
CA SER A 294 -1.86 -65.78 -18.79
C SER A 294 -1.57 -66.43 -20.15
N LEU A 295 -0.43 -67.10 -20.27
CA LEU A 295 -0.24 -68.43 -20.88
C LEU A 295 1.11 -68.98 -20.40
#